data_AF-A0A4Y3QLP4-F1
#
_entry.id   AF-A0A4Y3QLP4-F1
#
_cell.length_a   1.000
_cell.length_b   1.000
_cell.length_c   1.000
_cell.angle_alpha   90.00
_cell.angle_beta   90.00
_cell.angle_gamma   90.00
#
_symmetry.space_group_name_H-M   'P 1'
#
loop_
_entity.id
_entity.type
_entity.pdbx_description
1 polymer ?
#
loop_
_entity_poly.entity_id
_entity_poly.type
_entity_poly.pdbx_seq_one_letter_code
_entity_poly.pdbx_strand_id
1 'polypeptide(L)'
;MPRLFVRRPSPQLADGELTHLDRVPVDPELALEQWHGYVDVFRSRGWEIVEIVPADDQPDGVFVEDAVVIFGELAVLCRAGAPSRRGEIESVRAGVRASGIESVEIVEPGTLDGGDVLKVGRTVYVGASSRTNAAGIGQLREVLASRGWEVREIPVTKFLHLKSGVTALPDGTVVGFEPLVDDPSLFPVFAGVPEEHGTAVVVLDESTVLMSSDAPATAEEHRFRGLDVVTVDVSEFEKLEGCVTCLSVRVRD
;
A
#
# COMPACT_ATOMS: atom_id res chain seq x y z
N MET A 1 12.94 16.16 -4.27
CA MET A 1 11.80 16.03 -5.20
C MET A 1 11.14 14.71 -4.84
N PRO A 2 9.81 14.63 -4.70
CA PRO A 2 9.17 13.38 -4.30
C PRO A 2 9.41 12.29 -5.36
N ARG A 3 9.71 11.08 -4.90
CA ARG A 3 9.98 9.92 -5.75
C ARG A 3 8.90 8.86 -5.57
N LEU A 4 8.55 8.18 -6.66
CA LEU A 4 7.59 7.09 -6.66
C LEU A 4 8.27 5.80 -7.10
N PHE A 5 8.36 4.83 -6.20
CA PHE A 5 8.81 3.49 -6.55
C PHE A 5 7.63 2.71 -7.10
N VAL A 6 7.79 2.18 -8.31
CA VAL A 6 6.77 1.37 -8.99
C VAL A 6 7.44 0.18 -9.65
N ARG A 7 6.67 -0.87 -9.88
CA ARG A 7 7.09 -2.00 -10.73
C ARG A 7 5.96 -2.32 -11.68
N ARG A 8 6.27 -2.53 -12.97
CA ARG A 8 5.25 -2.94 -13.95
C ARG A 8 4.66 -4.31 -13.60
N PRO A 9 3.42 -4.62 -14.02
CA PRO A 9 2.85 -5.95 -13.85
C PRO A 9 3.68 -7.05 -14.52
N SER A 10 3.72 -8.21 -13.85
CA SER A 10 4.30 -9.44 -14.37
C SER A 10 3.45 -9.98 -15.53
N PRO A 11 4.04 -10.63 -16.55
CA PRO A 11 3.27 -11.39 -17.53
C PRO A 11 2.47 -12.55 -16.89
N GLN A 12 2.80 -12.94 -15.65
CA GLN A 12 2.11 -13.97 -14.88
C GLN A 12 1.09 -13.38 -13.88
N LEU A 13 0.68 -12.11 -14.03
CA LEU A 13 -0.24 -11.42 -13.09
C LEU A 13 -1.50 -12.25 -12.77
N ALA A 14 -2.05 -12.96 -13.77
CA ALA A 14 -3.23 -13.81 -13.60
C ALA A 14 -3.07 -14.95 -12.59
N ASP A 15 -1.83 -15.29 -12.21
CA ASP A 15 -1.48 -16.31 -11.22
C ASP A 15 -1.24 -15.72 -9.81
N GLY A 16 -1.48 -14.42 -9.61
CA GLY A 16 -1.32 -13.72 -8.33
C GLY A 16 -2.13 -14.35 -7.18
N GLU A 17 -1.64 -14.22 -5.95
CA GLU A 17 -2.25 -14.79 -4.75
C GLU A 17 -3.65 -14.20 -4.49
N LEU A 18 -4.57 -15.05 -4.02
CA LEU A 18 -5.91 -14.65 -3.60
C LEU A 18 -6.23 -15.32 -2.26
N THR A 19 -6.98 -14.65 -1.40
CA THR A 19 -7.32 -15.17 -0.07
C THR A 19 -8.81 -15.16 0.23
N HIS A 20 -9.52 -14.11 -0.19
CA HIS A 20 -10.92 -13.84 0.09
C HIS A 20 -11.79 -13.84 -1.17
N LEU A 21 -11.21 -13.67 -2.36
CA LEU A 21 -11.93 -13.65 -3.63
C LEU A 21 -11.81 -14.96 -4.41
N ASP A 22 -12.86 -15.29 -5.16
CA ASP A 22 -12.81 -16.31 -6.19
C ASP A 22 -12.05 -15.79 -7.42
N ARG A 23 -11.16 -16.61 -7.98
CA ARG A 23 -10.38 -16.22 -9.15
C ARG A 23 -11.27 -15.98 -10.36
N VAL A 24 -11.10 -14.81 -10.98
CA VAL A 24 -11.70 -14.43 -12.25
C VAL A 24 -10.61 -14.13 -13.28
N PRO A 25 -10.91 -14.16 -14.59
CA PRO A 25 -9.92 -13.84 -15.63
C PRO A 25 -9.37 -12.41 -15.49
N VAL A 26 -8.04 -12.30 -15.47
CA VAL A 26 -7.28 -11.05 -15.54
C VAL A 26 -6.82 -10.85 -16.98
N ASP A 27 -6.97 -9.63 -17.50
CA ASP A 27 -6.45 -9.19 -18.79
C ASP A 27 -5.10 -8.48 -18.59
N PRO A 28 -3.97 -9.11 -18.96
CA PRO A 28 -2.65 -8.52 -18.74
C PRO A 28 -2.37 -7.26 -19.57
N GLU A 29 -2.99 -7.13 -20.74
CA GLU A 29 -2.81 -5.95 -21.60
C GLU A 29 -3.53 -4.76 -20.98
N LEU A 30 -4.79 -4.95 -20.55
CA LEU A 30 -5.54 -3.92 -19.83
C LEU A 30 -4.88 -3.55 -18.49
N ALA A 31 -4.36 -4.52 -17.74
CA ALA A 31 -3.66 -4.26 -16.48
C ALA A 31 -2.43 -3.36 -16.70
N LEU A 32 -1.68 -3.56 -17.79
CA LEU A 32 -0.54 -2.71 -18.12
C LEU A 32 -0.98 -1.29 -18.51
N GLU A 33 -2.06 -1.14 -19.27
CA GLU A 33 -2.64 0.16 -19.61
C GLU A 33 -3.11 0.93 -18.36
N GLN A 34 -3.83 0.25 -17.47
CA GLN A 34 -4.28 0.80 -16.18
C GLN A 34 -3.10 1.22 -15.29
N TRP A 35 -2.05 0.40 -15.22
CA TRP A 35 -0.83 0.74 -14.50
C TRP A 35 -0.13 1.98 -15.07
N HIS A 36 -0.04 2.10 -16.40
CA HIS A 36 0.48 3.32 -17.03
C HIS A 36 -0.36 4.55 -16.67
N GLY A 37 -1.69 4.43 -16.72
CA GLY A 37 -2.61 5.49 -16.29
C GLY A 37 -2.38 5.92 -14.84
N TYR A 38 -2.19 4.96 -13.93
CA TYR A 38 -1.82 5.23 -12.54
C TYR A 38 -0.50 5.99 -12.43
N VAL A 39 0.56 5.52 -13.07
CA VAL A 39 1.91 6.14 -13.03
C VAL A 39 1.90 7.55 -13.62
N ASP A 40 1.14 7.78 -14.68
CA ASP A 40 1.04 9.08 -15.36
C ASP A 40 0.39 10.16 -14.49
N VAL A 41 -0.49 9.79 -13.54
CA VAL A 41 -1.01 10.74 -12.53
C VAL A 41 0.14 11.35 -11.72
N PHE A 42 1.11 10.54 -11.29
CA PHE A 42 2.25 11.03 -10.51
C PHE A 42 3.26 11.77 -11.38
N ARG A 43 3.56 11.24 -12.57
CA ARG A 43 4.48 11.87 -13.53
C ARG A 43 4.01 13.27 -13.92
N SER A 44 2.72 13.45 -14.21
CA SER A 44 2.12 14.76 -14.54
C SER A 44 2.15 15.75 -13.36
N ARG A 45 2.34 15.27 -12.13
CA ARG A 45 2.48 16.08 -10.91
C ARG A 45 3.93 16.29 -10.49
N GLY A 46 4.89 15.96 -11.35
CA GLY A 46 6.31 16.23 -11.12
C GLY A 46 7.00 15.27 -10.16
N TRP A 47 6.40 14.10 -9.90
CA TRP A 47 7.09 13.01 -9.19
C TRP A 47 8.15 12.39 -10.09
N GLU A 48 9.31 12.10 -9.52
CA GLU A 48 10.31 11.27 -10.18
C GLU A 48 9.88 9.81 -10.09
N ILE A 49 9.66 9.16 -11.23
CA ILE A 49 9.28 7.75 -11.29
C ILE A 49 10.55 6.90 -11.27
N VAL A 50 10.70 6.09 -10.23
CA VAL A 50 11.78 5.12 -10.08
C VAL A 50 11.21 3.73 -10.32
N GLU A 51 11.38 3.23 -11.54
CA GLU A 51 10.94 1.90 -11.90
C GLU A 51 11.90 0.86 -11.32
N ILE A 52 11.39 0.07 -10.37
CA ILE A 52 12.09 -1.10 -9.83
C ILE A 52 12.18 -2.16 -10.94
N VAL A 53 13.32 -2.85 -11.00
CA VAL A 53 13.55 -3.93 -11.97
C VAL A 53 12.34 -4.89 -11.98
N PRO A 54 11.79 -5.23 -13.16
CA PRO A 54 10.67 -6.16 -13.27
C PRO A 54 10.96 -7.51 -12.61
N ALA A 55 9.91 -8.14 -12.09
CA ALA A 55 9.96 -9.45 -11.45
C ALA A 55 8.97 -10.36 -12.18
N ASP A 56 9.32 -10.75 -13.42
CA ASP A 56 8.40 -11.45 -14.32
C ASP A 56 8.04 -12.87 -13.85
N ASP A 57 8.78 -13.41 -12.88
CA ASP A 57 8.54 -14.68 -12.19
C ASP A 57 7.78 -14.52 -10.87
N GLN A 58 7.43 -13.28 -10.48
CA GLN A 58 6.63 -12.96 -9.30
C GLN A 58 5.28 -12.38 -9.78
N PRO A 59 4.20 -13.18 -9.82
CA PRO A 59 2.88 -12.73 -10.26
C PRO A 59 2.41 -11.43 -9.59
N ASP A 60 2.59 -11.34 -8.27
CA ASP A 60 2.21 -10.21 -7.42
C ASP A 60 3.26 -9.09 -7.37
N GLY A 61 4.35 -9.20 -8.14
CA GLY A 61 5.50 -8.30 -8.05
C GLY A 61 5.20 -6.82 -8.33
N VAL A 62 4.04 -6.52 -8.94
CA VAL A 62 3.53 -5.16 -9.14
C VAL A 62 3.19 -4.46 -7.82
N PHE A 63 2.79 -5.22 -6.80
CA PHE A 63 2.38 -4.72 -5.48
C PHE A 63 3.60 -4.40 -4.60
N VAL A 64 4.42 -3.47 -5.08
CA VAL A 64 5.70 -3.08 -4.46
C VAL A 64 5.54 -2.53 -3.03
N GLU A 65 4.33 -2.05 -2.68
CA GLU A 65 4.00 -1.60 -1.32
C GLU A 65 4.33 -2.64 -0.25
N ASP A 66 4.15 -3.93 -0.56
CA ASP A 66 4.33 -4.98 0.44
C ASP A 66 5.80 -5.24 0.77
N ALA A 67 6.70 -4.94 -0.17
CA ALA A 67 8.11 -5.25 -0.07
C ALA A 67 8.95 -4.16 0.63
N VAL A 68 8.45 -2.92 0.75
CA VAL A 68 9.18 -1.85 1.43
C VAL A 68 8.29 -0.75 1.99
N VAL A 69 8.61 -0.27 3.20
CA VAL A 69 7.98 0.90 3.82
C VAL A 69 9.02 1.99 4.08
N ILE A 70 8.72 3.22 3.66
CA ILE A 70 9.63 4.37 3.81
C ILE A 70 9.26 5.20 5.04
N PHE A 71 10.25 5.53 5.87
CA PHE A 71 10.16 6.36 7.06
C PHE A 71 11.21 7.49 7.00
N GLY A 72 10.91 8.54 6.23
CA GLY A 72 11.88 9.60 5.93
C GLY A 72 13.06 9.01 5.15
N GLU A 73 14.27 9.12 5.70
CA GLU A 73 15.51 8.64 5.09
C GLU A 73 15.76 7.12 5.28
N LEU A 74 14.87 6.41 5.98
CA LEU A 74 14.97 4.96 6.23
C LEU A 74 13.95 4.17 5.41
N ALA A 75 14.42 3.17 4.68
CA ALA A 75 13.60 2.11 4.10
C ALA A 75 13.61 0.87 5.00
N VAL A 76 12.43 0.42 5.42
CA VAL A 76 12.26 -0.91 6.01
C VAL A 76 11.91 -1.87 4.89
N LEU A 77 12.88 -2.71 4.52
CA LEU A 77 12.72 -3.81 3.59
C LEU A 77 11.95 -4.93 4.31
N CYS A 78 10.75 -5.19 3.82
CA CYS A 78 9.81 -6.11 4.40
C CYS A 78 10.19 -7.58 4.13
N ARG A 79 9.60 -8.49 4.91
CA ARG A 79 9.73 -9.93 4.68
C ARG A 79 8.35 -10.52 4.53
N ALA A 80 8.00 -10.80 3.27
CA ALA A 80 6.66 -11.23 2.90
C ALA A 80 6.17 -12.41 3.75
N GLY A 81 4.94 -12.28 4.25
CA GLY A 81 4.24 -13.35 4.96
C GLY A 81 4.00 -14.55 4.05
N ALA A 82 3.54 -14.29 2.83
CA ALA A 82 3.39 -15.28 1.77
C ALA A 82 4.77 -15.75 1.26
N PRO A 83 5.11 -17.06 1.36
CA PRO A 83 6.41 -17.56 0.89
C PRO A 83 6.64 -17.36 -0.61
N SER A 84 5.58 -17.44 -1.42
CA SER A 84 5.60 -17.22 -2.88
C SER A 84 6.14 -15.84 -3.25
N ARG A 85 5.86 -14.82 -2.44
CA ARG A 85 6.23 -13.41 -2.68
C ARG A 85 7.61 -13.01 -2.16
N ARG A 86 8.34 -13.91 -1.48
CA ARG A 86 9.65 -13.57 -0.89
C ARG A 86 10.74 -13.29 -1.93
N GLY A 87 10.54 -13.68 -3.20
CA GLY A 87 11.46 -13.38 -4.30
C GLY A 87 11.46 -11.90 -4.71
N GLU A 88 10.41 -11.14 -4.37
CA GLU A 88 10.23 -9.75 -4.78
C GLU A 88 11.24 -8.77 -4.16
N ILE A 89 11.80 -9.13 -3.00
CA ILE A 89 12.59 -8.23 -2.17
C ILE A 89 13.94 -7.87 -2.79
N GLU A 90 14.54 -8.76 -3.59
CA GLU A 90 15.89 -8.56 -4.14
C GLU A 90 15.96 -7.35 -5.07
N SER A 91 15.00 -7.21 -5.98
CA SER A 91 14.94 -6.06 -6.89
C SER A 91 14.51 -4.78 -6.16
N VAL A 92 13.65 -4.87 -5.14
CA VAL A 92 13.33 -3.71 -4.27
C VAL A 92 14.57 -3.23 -3.53
N ARG A 93 15.33 -4.13 -2.89
CA ARG A 93 16.58 -3.80 -2.20
C ARG A 93 17.55 -3.09 -3.14
N ALA A 94 17.69 -3.58 -4.37
CA ALA A 94 18.54 -2.95 -5.37
C ALA A 94 18.07 -1.52 -5.72
N GLY A 95 16.77 -1.31 -5.91
CA GLY A 95 16.18 0.01 -6.19
C GLY A 95 16.28 1.00 -5.03
N VAL A 96 16.03 0.55 -3.80
CA VAL A 96 16.23 1.34 -2.57
C VAL A 96 17.69 1.80 -2.46
N ARG A 97 18.64 0.87 -2.63
CA ARG A 97 20.08 1.17 -2.59
C ARG A 97 20.50 2.13 -3.70
N ALA A 98 20.00 1.94 -4.92
CA ALA A 98 20.29 2.84 -6.04
C ALA A 98 19.74 4.26 -5.81
N SER A 99 18.67 4.37 -5.02
CA SER A 99 18.05 5.64 -4.63
C SER A 99 18.76 6.33 -3.45
N GLY A 100 19.84 5.75 -2.93
CA GLY A 100 20.63 6.31 -1.83
C GLY A 100 19.93 6.32 -0.46
N ILE A 101 18.88 5.51 -0.29
CA ILE A 101 18.11 5.43 0.96
C ILE A 101 18.75 4.37 1.87
N GLU A 102 18.98 4.71 3.14
CA GLU A 102 19.43 3.73 4.14
C GLU A 102 18.36 2.67 4.32
N SER A 103 18.74 1.39 4.42
CA SER A 103 17.76 0.34 4.64
C SER A 103 18.10 -0.61 5.78
N VAL A 104 17.05 -1.09 6.43
CA VAL A 104 17.07 -2.22 7.37
C VAL A 104 16.09 -3.28 6.90
N GLU A 105 16.31 -4.53 7.29
CA GLU A 105 15.50 -5.67 6.86
C GLU A 105 14.74 -6.28 8.04
N ILE A 106 13.48 -6.65 7.80
CA ILE A 106 12.78 -7.59 8.67
C ILE A 106 13.36 -8.98 8.45
N VAL A 107 13.82 -9.61 9.52
CA VAL A 107 14.49 -10.91 9.48
C VAL A 107 13.62 -12.00 10.11
N GLU A 108 13.87 -13.25 9.75
CA GLU A 108 13.20 -14.41 10.35
C GLU A 108 13.41 -14.42 11.89
N PRO A 109 12.38 -14.77 12.71
CA PRO A 109 11.05 -15.29 12.36
C PRO A 109 10.00 -14.23 11.99
N GLY A 110 10.39 -12.95 11.88
CA GLY A 110 9.49 -11.86 11.51
C GLY A 110 8.91 -12.00 10.12
N THR A 111 7.64 -11.64 9.98
CA THR A 111 7.01 -11.32 8.69
C THR A 111 6.30 -9.98 8.81
N LEU A 112 6.38 -9.20 7.74
CA LEU A 112 5.76 -7.88 7.62
C LEU A 112 5.48 -7.67 6.14
N ASP A 113 4.25 -7.32 5.80
CA ASP A 113 3.87 -6.79 4.49
C ASP A 113 3.60 -5.29 4.67
N GLY A 114 4.15 -4.46 3.78
CA GLY A 114 3.94 -3.02 3.85
C GLY A 114 2.48 -2.57 3.65
N GLY A 115 1.62 -3.41 3.04
CA GLY A 115 0.16 -3.24 3.04
C GLY A 115 -0.46 -3.16 4.44
N ASP A 116 0.17 -3.76 5.46
CA ASP A 116 -0.29 -3.68 6.85
C ASP A 116 0.16 -2.40 7.58
N VAL A 117 0.97 -1.55 6.95
CA VAL A 117 1.59 -0.39 7.60
C VAL A 117 0.93 0.91 7.14
N LEU A 118 0.15 1.52 8.03
CA LEU A 118 -0.50 2.82 7.84
C LEU A 118 0.16 3.89 8.75
N LYS A 119 0.63 4.97 8.14
CA LYS A 119 1.28 6.09 8.86
C LYS A 119 0.33 7.28 8.97
N VAL A 120 0.14 7.78 10.19
CA VAL A 120 -0.65 8.99 10.48
C VAL A 120 0.14 9.86 11.45
N GLY A 121 0.67 11.00 10.97
CA GLY A 121 1.55 11.85 11.77
C GLY A 121 2.80 11.09 12.25
N ARG A 122 2.95 10.94 13.58
CA ARG A 122 4.01 10.15 14.24
C ARG A 122 3.59 8.74 14.66
N THR A 123 2.35 8.37 14.39
CA THR A 123 1.80 7.05 14.71
C THR A 123 1.87 6.14 13.50
N VAL A 124 2.28 4.91 13.72
CA VAL A 124 2.31 3.83 12.73
C VAL A 124 1.34 2.77 13.22
N TYR A 125 0.19 2.66 12.56
CA TYR A 125 -0.72 1.56 12.74
C TYR A 125 -0.22 0.36 11.93
N VAL A 126 -0.10 -0.79 12.58
CA VAL A 126 0.42 -2.01 11.97
C VAL A 126 -0.59 -3.12 12.15
N GLY A 127 -1.08 -3.65 11.04
CA GLY A 127 -1.99 -4.79 11.01
C GLY A 127 -1.32 -6.05 11.54
N ALA A 128 -1.92 -6.69 12.55
CA ALA A 128 -1.62 -8.06 12.93
C ALA A 128 -2.53 -8.97 12.10
N SER A 129 -1.96 -9.48 11.01
CA SER A 129 -2.69 -10.17 9.92
C SER A 129 -2.14 -11.57 9.68
N SER A 130 -2.68 -12.27 8.68
CA SER A 130 -2.10 -13.52 8.18
C SER A 130 -0.72 -13.33 7.54
N ARG A 131 -0.36 -12.10 7.16
CA ARG A 131 0.88 -11.75 6.47
C ARG A 131 1.92 -11.12 7.41
N THR A 132 1.47 -10.32 8.38
CA THR A 132 2.32 -9.61 9.32
C THR A 132 2.19 -10.19 10.73
N ASN A 133 3.29 -10.71 11.27
CA ASN A 133 3.29 -11.41 12.56
C ASN A 133 3.89 -10.57 13.71
N ALA A 134 3.64 -11.00 14.95
CA ALA A 134 4.11 -10.30 16.14
C ALA A 134 5.63 -10.06 16.19
N ALA A 135 6.44 -10.98 15.62
CA ALA A 135 7.89 -10.81 15.56
C ALA A 135 8.30 -9.72 14.57
N GLY A 136 7.64 -9.60 13.42
CA GLY A 136 7.86 -8.53 12.45
C GLY A 136 7.42 -7.17 13.00
N ILE A 137 6.27 -7.12 13.66
CA ILE A 137 5.79 -5.90 14.37
C ILE A 137 6.80 -5.49 15.46
N GLY A 138 7.32 -6.46 16.21
CA GLY A 138 8.34 -6.23 17.23
C GLY A 138 9.63 -5.61 16.66
N GLN A 139 10.15 -6.16 15.56
CA GLN A 139 11.33 -5.61 14.87
C GLN A 139 11.07 -4.21 14.34
N LEU A 140 9.93 -3.97 13.69
CA LEU A 140 9.54 -2.65 13.20
C LEU A 140 9.49 -1.63 14.36
N ARG A 141 8.90 -2.01 15.49
CA ARG A 141 8.84 -1.16 16.69
C ARG A 141 10.23 -0.80 17.21
N GLU A 142 11.15 -1.75 17.27
CA GLU A 142 12.54 -1.51 17.70
C GLU A 142 13.28 -0.55 16.77
N VAL A 143 13.19 -0.80 15.45
CA VAL A 143 13.79 0.05 14.41
C VAL A 143 13.31 1.49 14.53
N LEU A 144 12.01 1.68 14.75
CA LEU A 144 11.39 3.01 14.73
C LEU A 144 11.41 3.74 16.08
N ALA A 145 11.65 3.05 17.20
CA ALA A 145 11.64 3.64 18.55
C ALA A 145 12.63 4.79 18.69
N SER A 146 13.87 4.61 18.21
CA SER A 146 14.91 5.65 18.22
C SER A 146 14.61 6.85 17.32
N ARG A 147 13.63 6.70 16.42
CA ARG A 147 13.22 7.71 15.44
C ARG A 147 11.98 8.47 15.88
N GLY A 148 11.44 8.19 17.07
CA GLY A 148 10.30 8.89 17.67
C GLY A 148 8.95 8.53 17.03
N TRP A 149 8.82 7.35 16.43
CA TRP A 149 7.54 6.85 15.93
C TRP A 149 6.86 6.01 17.01
N GLU A 150 5.54 6.08 17.10
CA GLU A 150 4.73 5.22 17.96
C GLU A 150 4.09 4.12 17.14
N VAL A 151 4.44 2.86 17.39
CA VAL A 151 3.83 1.71 16.70
C VAL A 151 2.63 1.19 17.49
N ARG A 152 1.44 1.21 16.88
CA ARG A 152 0.19 0.68 17.40
C ARG A 152 -0.25 -0.53 16.59
N GLU A 153 -0.48 -1.65 17.26
CA GLU A 153 -0.94 -2.88 16.64
C GLU A 153 -2.46 -2.84 16.47
N ILE A 154 -2.93 -3.22 15.28
CA ILE A 154 -4.36 -3.26 14.93
C ILE A 154 -4.70 -4.69 14.50
N PRO A 155 -5.71 -5.35 15.10
CA PRO A 155 -6.17 -6.64 14.64
C PRO A 155 -6.68 -6.56 13.20
N VAL A 156 -6.31 -7.53 12.36
CA VAL A 156 -6.76 -7.66 10.97
C VAL A 156 -7.28 -9.09 10.76
N THR A 157 -8.60 -9.25 10.78
CA THR A 157 -9.23 -10.58 10.68
C THR A 157 -10.17 -10.76 9.49
N LYS A 158 -10.61 -9.66 8.87
CA LYS A 158 -11.65 -9.67 7.82
C LYS A 158 -11.14 -9.35 6.41
N PHE A 159 -9.87 -8.99 6.27
CA PHE A 159 -9.26 -8.57 5.00
C PHE A 159 -7.79 -8.96 4.96
N LEU A 160 -7.18 -8.85 3.78
CA LEU A 160 -5.80 -9.30 3.54
C LEU A 160 -4.76 -8.47 4.32
N HIS A 161 -4.83 -7.14 4.21
CA HIS A 161 -3.93 -6.20 4.87
C HIS A 161 -4.69 -5.01 5.47
N LEU A 162 -4.12 -4.36 6.49
CA LEU A 162 -4.68 -3.15 7.12
C LEU A 162 -5.20 -2.13 6.12
N LYS A 163 -4.44 -1.82 5.05
CA LYS A 163 -4.82 -0.80 4.07
C LYS A 163 -5.93 -1.20 3.10
N SER A 164 -6.31 -2.47 3.05
CA SER A 164 -7.54 -2.90 2.39
C SER A 164 -8.78 -2.46 3.19
N GLY A 165 -8.67 -2.37 4.51
CA GLY A 165 -9.78 -2.02 5.41
C GLY A 165 -9.79 -0.56 5.89
N VAL A 166 -8.61 0.07 6.00
CA VAL A 166 -8.48 1.49 6.41
C VAL A 166 -7.30 2.21 5.77
N THR A 167 -7.47 3.46 5.35
CA THR A 167 -6.36 4.38 5.03
C THR A 167 -6.54 5.72 5.73
N ALA A 168 -5.73 6.73 5.40
CA ALA A 168 -5.82 8.05 6.04
C ALA A 168 -5.81 9.18 5.01
N LEU A 169 -6.65 10.18 5.27
CA LEU A 169 -6.73 11.43 4.53
C LEU A 169 -5.58 12.39 4.93
N PRO A 170 -5.34 13.49 4.16
CA PRO A 170 -4.25 14.43 4.44
C PRO A 170 -4.28 15.03 5.85
N ASP A 171 -5.48 15.26 6.39
CA ASP A 171 -5.69 15.81 7.75
C ASP A 171 -5.48 14.78 8.88
N GLY A 172 -5.17 13.52 8.54
CA GLY A 172 -4.98 12.43 9.49
C GLY A 172 -6.26 11.71 9.90
N THR A 173 -7.42 12.05 9.32
CA THR A 173 -8.65 11.28 9.48
C THR A 173 -8.47 9.88 8.88
N VAL A 174 -8.63 8.84 9.70
CA VAL A 174 -8.65 7.47 9.20
C VAL A 174 -10.00 7.21 8.54
N VAL A 175 -9.99 6.65 7.34
CA VAL A 175 -11.19 6.28 6.58
C VAL A 175 -11.21 4.79 6.30
N GLY A 176 -12.39 4.20 6.24
CA GLY A 176 -12.53 2.78 5.89
C GLY A 176 -13.97 2.34 5.75
N PHE A 177 -14.18 1.25 5.01
CA PHE A 177 -15.49 0.64 4.88
C PHE A 177 -15.87 -0.09 6.16
N GLU A 178 -16.66 0.59 7.00
CA GLU A 178 -16.95 0.21 8.39
C GLU A 178 -17.35 -1.27 8.60
N PRO A 179 -18.17 -1.91 7.72
CA PRO A 179 -18.51 -3.33 7.88
C PRO A 179 -17.30 -4.28 7.95
N LEU A 180 -16.20 -3.91 7.32
CA LEU A 180 -14.98 -4.70 7.28
C LEU A 180 -13.95 -4.30 8.33
N VAL A 181 -14.08 -3.14 8.98
CA VAL A 181 -13.17 -2.72 10.05
C VAL A 181 -13.45 -3.51 11.33
N ASP A 182 -12.40 -4.07 11.95
CA ASP A 182 -12.54 -4.89 13.16
C ASP A 182 -12.96 -4.06 14.39
N ASP A 183 -12.29 -2.92 14.61
CA ASP A 183 -12.62 -1.98 15.68
C ASP A 183 -12.23 -0.53 15.29
N PRO A 184 -13.20 0.27 14.82
CA PRO A 184 -12.97 1.68 14.48
C PRO A 184 -12.51 2.55 15.66
N SER A 185 -12.74 2.14 16.90
CA SER A 185 -12.39 2.93 18.10
C SER A 185 -10.90 2.96 18.39
N LEU A 186 -10.11 2.11 17.72
CA LEU A 186 -8.65 2.10 17.79
C LEU A 186 -8.01 3.32 17.10
N PHE A 187 -8.78 4.07 16.30
CA PHE A 187 -8.36 5.28 15.64
C PHE A 187 -8.92 6.52 16.35
N PRO A 188 -8.09 7.55 16.66
CA PRO A 188 -8.57 8.77 17.31
C PRO A 188 -9.67 9.50 16.53
N VAL A 189 -9.60 9.45 15.20
CA VAL A 189 -10.60 9.98 14.29
C VAL A 189 -10.80 8.94 13.19
N PHE A 190 -12.02 8.42 13.10
CA PHE A 190 -12.44 7.48 12.08
C PHE A 190 -13.67 8.02 11.36
N ALA A 191 -13.71 7.88 10.03
CA ALA A 191 -14.88 8.17 9.23
C ALA A 191 -15.17 7.02 8.26
N GLY A 192 -16.36 6.44 8.37
CA GLY A 192 -16.83 5.43 7.41
C GLY A 192 -16.88 5.99 5.99
N VAL A 193 -16.65 5.12 5.01
CA VAL A 193 -16.93 5.36 3.59
C VAL A 193 -18.01 4.39 3.09
N PRO A 194 -18.80 4.75 2.07
CA PRO A 194 -19.92 3.93 1.63
C PRO A 194 -19.54 2.72 0.76
N GLU A 195 -18.34 2.71 0.18
CA GLU A 195 -17.90 1.68 -0.77
C GLU A 195 -16.56 1.07 -0.33
N GLU A 196 -16.43 -0.26 -0.46
CA GLU A 196 -15.23 -0.99 -0.07
C GLU A 196 -13.97 -0.51 -0.79
N HIS A 197 -14.00 -0.44 -2.13
CA HIS A 197 -12.91 0.09 -2.95
C HIS A 197 -12.60 1.57 -2.68
N GLY A 198 -13.53 2.30 -2.05
CA GLY A 198 -13.34 3.69 -1.62
C GLY A 198 -12.40 3.84 -0.42
N THR A 199 -12.09 2.74 0.27
CA THR A 199 -11.18 2.71 1.42
C THR A 199 -9.74 3.08 1.05
N ALA A 200 -9.28 2.62 -0.11
CA ALA A 200 -7.89 2.75 -0.52
C ALA A 200 -7.62 4.14 -1.10
N VAL A 201 -7.00 5.01 -0.30
CA VAL A 201 -6.71 6.39 -0.69
C VAL A 201 -5.20 6.66 -0.66
N VAL A 202 -4.69 7.21 -1.76
CA VAL A 202 -3.32 7.72 -1.89
C VAL A 202 -3.35 9.24 -1.82
N VAL A 203 -2.94 9.79 -0.68
CA VAL A 203 -2.63 11.22 -0.57
C VAL A 203 -1.58 11.62 -1.60
N LEU A 204 -1.87 12.60 -2.46
CA LEU A 204 -0.94 13.16 -3.44
C LEU A 204 -0.28 14.44 -2.90
N ASP A 205 -1.06 15.27 -2.21
CA ASP A 205 -0.66 16.49 -1.52
C ASP A 205 -1.68 16.85 -0.42
N GLU A 206 -1.60 18.05 0.16
CA GLU A 206 -2.43 18.50 1.29
C GLU A 206 -3.93 18.57 0.98
N SER A 207 -4.33 18.70 -0.28
CA SER A 207 -5.74 18.79 -0.69
C SER A 207 -6.16 17.75 -1.71
N THR A 208 -5.23 17.00 -2.28
CA THR A 208 -5.51 16.07 -3.38
C THR A 208 -5.31 14.62 -2.95
N VAL A 209 -6.28 13.79 -3.28
CA VAL A 209 -6.23 12.34 -3.08
C VAL A 209 -6.47 11.58 -4.38
N LEU A 210 -5.83 10.42 -4.51
CA LEU A 210 -6.06 9.45 -5.58
C LEU A 210 -6.73 8.19 -5.02
N MET A 211 -7.74 7.67 -5.73
CA MET A 211 -8.47 6.46 -5.38
C MET A 211 -8.97 5.71 -6.64
N SER A 212 -9.55 4.53 -6.47
CA SER A 212 -10.16 3.78 -7.57
C SER A 212 -11.37 4.52 -8.17
N SER A 213 -11.58 4.39 -9.47
CA SER A 213 -12.81 4.84 -10.13
C SER A 213 -14.04 3.98 -9.81
N ASP A 214 -13.86 2.80 -9.19
CA ASP A 214 -14.95 1.89 -8.79
C ASP A 214 -15.64 2.30 -7.47
N ALA A 215 -15.30 3.47 -6.92
CA ALA A 215 -15.94 4.02 -5.72
C ALA A 215 -16.44 5.47 -5.92
N PRO A 216 -17.39 5.71 -6.84
CA PRO A 216 -17.87 7.04 -7.16
C PRO A 216 -18.58 7.75 -5.99
N ALA A 217 -19.31 7.05 -5.12
CA ALA A 217 -20.00 7.69 -4.00
C ALA A 217 -19.00 8.18 -2.94
N THR A 218 -17.96 7.38 -2.68
CA THR A 218 -16.86 7.75 -1.78
C THR A 218 -16.06 8.94 -2.34
N ALA A 219 -15.84 8.97 -3.66
CA ALA A 219 -15.22 10.11 -4.32
C ALA A 219 -16.06 11.40 -4.16
N GLU A 220 -17.38 11.33 -4.26
CA GLU A 220 -18.27 12.47 -4.00
C GLU A 220 -18.21 12.92 -2.54
N GLU A 221 -18.18 12.01 -1.57
CA GLU A 221 -18.00 12.36 -0.15
C GLU A 221 -16.68 13.09 0.11
N HIS A 222 -15.58 12.62 -0.47
CA HIS A 222 -14.29 13.28 -0.33
C HIS A 222 -14.27 14.67 -0.98
N ARG A 223 -14.92 14.84 -2.14
CA ARG A 223 -15.10 16.19 -2.74
C ARG A 223 -15.95 17.10 -1.86
N PHE A 224 -17.00 16.57 -1.24
CA PHE A 224 -17.83 17.34 -0.29
C PHE A 224 -17.04 17.78 0.95
N ARG A 225 -16.05 16.98 1.37
CA ARG A 225 -15.08 17.33 2.43
C ARG A 225 -14.03 18.37 1.98
N GLY A 226 -14.07 18.82 0.72
CA GLY A 226 -13.18 19.84 0.18
C GLY A 226 -11.88 19.30 -0.40
N LEU A 227 -11.78 17.99 -0.65
CA LEU A 227 -10.62 17.39 -1.32
C LEU A 227 -10.78 17.41 -2.84
N ASP A 228 -9.67 17.61 -3.55
CA ASP A 228 -9.55 17.31 -4.97
C ASP A 228 -9.36 15.80 -5.14
N VAL A 229 -10.31 15.14 -5.81
CA VAL A 229 -10.31 13.68 -5.97
C VAL A 229 -9.96 13.28 -7.39
N VAL A 230 -8.81 12.61 -7.53
CA VAL A 230 -8.34 11.95 -8.74
C VAL A 230 -8.77 10.49 -8.69
N THR A 231 -9.41 10.01 -9.74
CA THR A 231 -9.80 8.60 -9.87
C THR A 231 -9.01 7.93 -10.98
N VAL A 232 -8.62 6.68 -10.77
CA VAL A 232 -7.96 5.83 -11.77
C VAL A 232 -8.65 4.49 -11.85
N ASP A 233 -8.73 3.93 -13.05
CA ASP A 233 -9.19 2.55 -13.23
C ASP A 233 -8.03 1.60 -12.93
N VAL A 234 -8.24 0.72 -11.96
CA VAL A 234 -7.31 -0.33 -11.54
C VAL A 234 -8.03 -1.68 -11.43
N SER A 235 -9.12 -1.85 -12.17
CA SER A 235 -10.02 -3.00 -12.05
C SER A 235 -9.35 -4.35 -12.30
N GLU A 236 -8.28 -4.42 -13.09
CA GLU A 236 -7.53 -5.68 -13.25
C GLU A 236 -6.73 -6.07 -12.00
N PHE A 237 -6.32 -5.09 -11.19
CA PHE A 237 -5.65 -5.31 -9.91
C PHE A 237 -6.64 -5.62 -8.78
N GLU A 238 -7.84 -5.05 -8.83
CA GLU A 238 -8.91 -5.32 -7.87
C GLU A 238 -9.34 -6.80 -7.89
N LYS A 239 -9.29 -7.45 -9.07
CA LYS A 239 -9.49 -8.90 -9.23
C LYS A 239 -8.49 -9.76 -8.45
N LEU A 240 -7.39 -9.17 -7.98
CA LEU A 240 -6.29 -9.80 -7.25
C LEU A 240 -6.17 -9.23 -5.82
N GLU A 241 -7.26 -8.68 -5.26
CA GLU A 241 -7.27 -8.04 -3.94
C GLU A 241 -6.33 -6.82 -3.83
N GLY A 242 -5.84 -6.32 -4.97
CA GLY A 242 -4.97 -5.15 -5.06
C GLY A 242 -5.76 -3.85 -5.16
N CYS A 243 -5.16 -2.76 -4.70
CA CYS A 243 -5.75 -1.42 -4.80
C CYS A 243 -4.69 -0.35 -5.12
N VAL A 244 -5.10 0.91 -5.20
CA VAL A 244 -4.22 2.02 -5.58
C VAL A 244 -3.01 2.23 -4.66
N THR A 245 -3.07 1.82 -3.38
CA THR A 245 -1.92 1.95 -2.47
C THR A 245 -0.86 0.90 -2.78
N CYS A 246 -1.28 -0.30 -3.19
CA CYS A 246 -0.41 -1.44 -3.42
C CYS A 246 0.59 -1.20 -4.58
N LEU A 247 0.17 -0.42 -5.58
CA LEU A 247 0.90 -0.22 -6.84
C LEU A 247 2.14 0.67 -6.74
N SER A 248 2.39 1.30 -5.59
CA SER A 248 3.57 2.15 -5.42
C SER A 248 4.05 2.32 -3.98
N VAL A 249 5.30 2.78 -3.86
CA VAL A 249 5.84 3.29 -2.61
C VAL A 249 6.26 4.74 -2.80
N ARG A 250 5.70 5.62 -1.97
CA ARG A 250 5.98 7.07 -1.97
C ARG A 250 7.19 7.37 -1.10
N VAL A 251 8.23 7.92 -1.70
CA VAL A 251 9.39 8.49 -1.00
C VAL A 251 9.20 10.01 -0.96
N ARG A 252 8.86 10.51 0.22
CA ARG A 252 8.66 11.93 0.49
C ARG A 252 9.84 12.40 1.33
N ASP A 253 10.53 13.43 0.84
CA ASP A 253 11.60 14.11 1.56
C ASP A 253 11.07 14.77 2.86
#